data_AF-A0A1M7AH43-F1
#
_entry.id   AF-A0A1M7AH43-F1
#
_cell.length_a   1.000
_cell.length_b   1.000
_cell.length_c   1.000
_cell.angle_alpha   90.00
_cell.angle_beta   90.00
_cell.angle_gamma   90.00
#
_symmetry.space_group_name_H-M   'P 1'
#
loop_
_entity.id
_entity.type
_entity.pdbx_description
1 polymer ?
#
loop_
_entity_poly.entity_id
_entity_poly.type
_entity_poly.pdbx_seq_one_letter_code
_entity_poly.pdbx_strand_id
1 'polypeptide(L)'
;MEMIMEDIKTDKYKRAKKRVEELKGFYIHLAIYVVINAFILVNVYLRTDHFWQWPHFITLFSWGLGIAFHAMYVFGFNPMLGKNWEQRMIQKYMDEDKKEMDKYK
;
A
#
# COMPACT_ATOMS: atom_id res chain seq x y z
N MET A 1 28.34 15.71 14.55
CA MET A 1 28.17 15.44 13.11
C MET A 1 28.04 13.94 12.84
N GLU A 2 28.85 13.07 13.45
CA GLU A 2 28.68 11.60 13.37
C GLU A 2 27.34 11.10 13.93
N MET A 3 26.93 11.59 15.11
CA MET A 3 25.66 11.21 15.76
C MET A 3 24.43 11.50 14.89
N ILE A 4 24.44 12.60 14.13
CA ILE A 4 23.34 13.00 13.23
C ILE A 4 23.31 12.08 11.99
N MET A 5 24.48 11.69 11.48
CA MET A 5 24.57 10.77 10.33
C MET A 5 24.14 9.34 10.69
N GLU A 6 24.40 8.90 11.91
CA GLU A 6 24.00 7.59 12.41
C GLU A 6 22.47 7.49 12.59
N ASP A 7 21.85 8.55 13.11
CA ASP A 7 20.39 8.63 13.27
C ASP A 7 19.67 8.65 11.90
N ILE A 8 20.17 9.43 10.93
CA ILE A 8 19.64 9.47 9.55
C ILE A 8 19.76 8.11 8.85
N LYS A 9 20.88 7.40 9.01
CA LYS A 9 21.05 6.05 8.44
C LYS A 9 20.06 5.06 9.07
N THR A 10 19.88 5.13 10.38
CA THR A 10 18.95 4.28 11.13
C THR A 10 17.50 4.54 10.71
N ASP A 11 17.10 5.79 10.55
CA ASP A 11 15.76 6.20 10.13
C ASP A 11 15.46 5.78 8.67
N LYS A 12 16.40 5.99 7.75
CA LYS A 12 16.30 5.48 6.37
C LYS A 12 16.18 3.96 6.32
N TYR A 13 16.97 3.25 7.11
CA TYR A 13 16.91 1.79 7.21
C TYR A 13 15.55 1.32 7.75
N LYS A 14 15.04 1.94 8.83
CA LYS A 14 13.72 1.63 9.40
C LYS A 14 12.60 1.81 8.38
N ARG A 15 12.60 2.93 7.64
CA ARG A 15 11.62 3.18 6.57
C ARG A 15 11.72 2.15 5.44
N ALA A 16 12.93 1.83 4.98
CA ALA A 16 13.13 0.82 3.95
C ALA A 16 12.68 -0.57 4.42
N LYS A 17 12.97 -0.94 5.67
CA LYS A 17 12.53 -2.21 6.25
C LYS A 17 11.00 -2.31 6.33
N LYS A 18 10.34 -1.27 6.86
CA LYS A 18 8.87 -1.20 6.93
C LYS A 18 8.25 -1.34 5.53
N ARG A 19 8.82 -0.68 4.54
CA ARG A 19 8.39 -0.77 3.14
C ARG A 19 8.45 -2.19 2.59
N VAL A 20 9.51 -2.93 2.90
CA VAL A 20 9.66 -4.33 2.49
C VAL A 20 8.66 -5.23 3.21
N GLU A 21 8.39 -4.99 4.48
CA GLU A 21 7.38 -5.73 5.25
C GLU A 21 5.97 -5.53 4.69
N GLU A 22 5.59 -4.29 4.35
CA GLU A 22 4.34 -3.96 3.68
C GLU A 22 4.19 -4.69 2.32
N LEU A 23 5.24 -4.66 1.49
CA LEU A 23 5.27 -5.37 0.21
C LEU A 23 5.10 -6.88 0.39
N LYS A 24 5.81 -7.49 1.35
CA LYS A 24 5.67 -8.91 1.67
C LYS A 24 4.24 -9.25 2.11
N GLY A 25 3.67 -8.43 3.00
CA GLY A 25 2.28 -8.60 3.45
C GLY A 25 1.30 -8.55 2.28
N PHE A 26 1.48 -7.62 1.34
CA PHE A 26 0.67 -7.55 0.13
C PHE A 26 0.78 -8.80 -0.73
N TYR A 27 1.99 -9.26 -1.05
CA TYR A 27 2.17 -10.45 -1.88
C TYR A 27 1.63 -11.72 -1.23
N ILE A 28 1.77 -11.87 0.08
CA ILE A 28 1.17 -12.99 0.82
C ILE A 28 -0.36 -12.94 0.72
N HIS A 29 -0.97 -11.78 0.98
CA HIS A 29 -2.42 -11.62 0.89
C HIS A 29 -2.93 -11.89 -0.54
N LEU A 30 -2.22 -11.38 -1.56
CA LEU A 30 -2.53 -11.63 -2.97
C LEU A 30 -2.41 -13.12 -3.33
N ALA A 31 -1.36 -13.80 -2.88
CA ALA A 31 -1.17 -15.22 -3.14
C ALA A 31 -2.31 -16.05 -2.53
N ILE A 32 -2.68 -15.78 -1.27
CA ILE A 32 -3.81 -16.43 -0.60
C ILE A 32 -5.10 -16.17 -1.37
N TYR A 33 -5.36 -14.91 -1.77
CA TYR A 33 -6.53 -14.54 -2.56
C TYR A 33 -6.63 -15.35 -3.85
N VAL A 34 -5.54 -15.45 -4.62
CA VAL A 34 -5.51 -16.20 -5.88
C VAL A 34 -5.74 -17.69 -5.64
N VAL A 35 -5.02 -18.30 -4.70
CA VAL A 35 -5.11 -19.75 -4.44
C VAL A 35 -6.51 -20.14 -3.98
N ILE A 36 -7.08 -19.41 -3.02
CA ILE A 36 -8.41 -19.73 -2.47
C ILE A 36 -9.51 -19.49 -3.51
N ASN A 37 -9.48 -18.37 -4.25
CA ASN A 37 -10.49 -18.11 -5.27
C ASN A 37 -10.39 -19.09 -6.44
N ALA A 38 -9.17 -19.46 -6.87
CA ALA A 38 -8.99 -20.49 -7.88
C ALA A 38 -9.57 -21.84 -7.41
N PHE A 39 -9.28 -22.24 -6.17
CA PHE A 39 -9.83 -23.46 -5.58
C PHE A 39 -11.36 -23.46 -5.54
N ILE A 40 -11.98 -22.33 -5.15
CA ILE A 40 -13.45 -22.17 -5.13
C ILE A 40 -14.01 -22.27 -6.55
N LEU A 41 -13.48 -21.50 -7.50
CA LEU A 41 -13.99 -21.47 -8.88
C LEU A 41 -13.85 -22.82 -9.58
N VAL A 42 -12.73 -23.53 -9.36
CA VAL A 42 -12.55 -24.89 -9.89
C VAL A 42 -13.59 -25.84 -9.28
N ASN A 43 -13.84 -25.77 -7.97
CA ASN A 43 -14.86 -26.61 -7.34
C ASN A 43 -16.27 -26.32 -7.86
N VAL A 44 -16.61 -25.05 -8.08
CA VAL A 44 -17.89 -24.66 -8.67
C VAL A 44 -17.98 -25.21 -10.09
N TYR A 45 -16.98 -24.97 -10.93
CA TYR A 45 -16.94 -25.42 -12.33
C TYR A 45 -17.15 -26.93 -12.47
N LEU A 46 -16.56 -27.73 -11.58
CA LEU A 46 -16.69 -29.19 -11.59
C LEU A 46 -18.05 -29.71 -11.11
N ARG A 47 -18.86 -28.88 -10.43
CA ARG A 47 -20.10 -29.30 -9.75
C ARG A 47 -21.36 -28.69 -10.36
N THR A 48 -21.24 -27.81 -11.35
CA THR A 48 -22.40 -27.14 -11.96
C THR A 48 -22.27 -27.03 -13.47
N ASP A 49 -23.39 -27.25 -14.17
CA ASP A 49 -23.52 -26.99 -15.60
C ASP A 49 -23.75 -25.49 -15.91
N HIS A 50 -23.93 -24.67 -14.87
CA HIS A 50 -24.22 -23.23 -14.97
C HIS A 50 -23.14 -22.40 -14.27
N PHE A 51 -21.89 -22.52 -14.73
CA PHE A 51 -20.75 -21.85 -14.11
C PHE A 51 -20.82 -20.31 -14.17
N TRP A 52 -21.40 -19.75 -15.23
CA TRP A 52 -21.39 -18.30 -15.49
C TRP A 52 -22.45 -17.49 -14.73
N GLN A 53 -22.87 -17.95 -13.56
CA GLN A 53 -23.83 -17.23 -12.72
C GLN A 53 -23.11 -16.25 -11.79
N TRP A 54 -23.65 -15.04 -11.68
CA TRP A 54 -23.11 -13.97 -10.83
C TRP A 54 -22.78 -14.39 -9.39
N PRO A 55 -23.60 -15.21 -8.70
CA PRO A 55 -23.31 -15.65 -7.33
C PRO A 55 -21.96 -16.34 -7.15
N HIS A 56 -21.47 -17.04 -8.18
CA HIS A 56 -20.20 -17.77 -8.12
C HIS A 56 -18.98 -16.85 -8.08
N PHE A 57 -19.14 -15.59 -8.48
CA PHE A 57 -18.06 -14.59 -8.52
C PHE A 57 -18.10 -13.60 -7.36
N ILE A 58 -19.15 -13.62 -6.52
CA ILE A 58 -19.30 -12.65 -5.41
C ILE A 58 -18.10 -12.66 -4.47
N THR A 59 -17.60 -13.84 -4.11
CA THR A 59 -16.42 -13.97 -3.24
C THR A 59 -15.18 -13.34 -3.88
N LEU A 60 -14.97 -13.56 -5.18
CA LEU A 60 -13.85 -13.02 -5.93
C LEU A 60 -13.89 -11.49 -5.97
N PHE A 61 -15.05 -10.90 -6.25
CA PHE A 61 -15.23 -9.45 -6.28
C PHE A 61 -15.10 -8.82 -4.89
N SER A 62 -15.72 -9.41 -3.87
CA SER A 62 -15.73 -8.84 -2.52
C SER A 62 -14.33 -8.80 -1.91
N TRP A 63 -13.56 -9.89 -2.06
CA TRP A 63 -12.17 -9.91 -1.59
C TRP A 63 -11.23 -9.15 -2.52
N GLY A 64 -11.51 -9.12 -3.82
CA GLY A 64 -10.75 -8.36 -4.80
C GLY A 64 -10.73 -6.86 -4.48
N LEU A 65 -11.83 -6.33 -3.94
CA LEU A 65 -11.88 -4.96 -3.45
C LEU A 65 -10.90 -4.72 -2.28
N GLY A 66 -10.79 -5.66 -1.35
CA GLY A 66 -9.81 -5.60 -0.25
C GLY A 66 -8.36 -5.62 -0.74
N ILE A 67 -8.06 -6.47 -1.74
CA ILE A 67 -6.75 -6.49 -2.40
C ILE A 67 -6.46 -5.16 -3.09
N ALA A 68 -7.44 -4.56 -3.76
CA ALA A 68 -7.27 -3.26 -4.41
C ALA A 68 -6.93 -2.16 -3.39
N PHE A 69 -7.62 -2.11 -2.24
CA PHE A 69 -7.29 -1.18 -1.16
C PHE A 69 -5.90 -1.43 -0.57
N HIS A 70 -5.52 -2.68 -0.36
CA HIS A 70 -4.18 -3.01 0.15
C HIS A 70 -3.09 -2.63 -0.87
N ALA A 71 -3.32 -2.85 -2.16
CA ALA A 71 -2.43 -2.40 -3.23
C ALA A 71 -2.30 -0.88 -3.24
N MET A 72 -3.39 -0.13 -3.12
CA MET A 72 -3.35 1.34 -3.05
C MET A 72 -2.51 1.83 -1.87
N TYR A 73 -2.74 1.26 -0.69
CA TYR A 73 -1.95 1.55 0.51
C TYR A 73 -0.47 1.24 0.31
N VAL A 74 -0.15 0.01 -0.11
CA VAL A 74 1.23 -0.42 -0.28
C VAL A 74 1.87 0.37 -1.40
N PHE A 75 1.36 0.46 -2.62
CA PHE A 75 2.05 1.15 -3.70
C PHE A 75 2.04 2.68 -3.61
N GLY A 76 1.45 3.25 -2.56
CA GLY A 76 1.35 4.70 -2.39
C GLY A 76 0.47 5.33 -3.47
N PHE A 77 -0.43 4.54 -4.05
CA PHE A 77 -1.44 5.04 -4.97
C PHE A 77 -2.55 5.63 -4.10
N ASN A 78 -2.37 6.88 -3.70
CA ASN A 78 -3.38 7.62 -2.98
C ASN A 78 -4.25 8.35 -4.02
N PRO A 79 -5.45 7.83 -4.36
CA PRO A 79 -6.29 8.42 -5.41
C PRO A 79 -6.72 9.86 -5.09
N MET A 80 -6.63 10.29 -3.81
CA MET A 80 -6.91 11.67 -3.40
C MET A 80 -5.70 12.60 -3.40
N LEU A 81 -4.49 12.10 -3.09
CA LEU A 81 -3.31 12.96 -2.87
C LEU A 81 -2.15 12.40 -3.68
N GLY A 82 -1.89 13.01 -4.84
CA GLY A 82 -0.88 12.52 -5.79
C GLY A 82 0.50 12.30 -5.16
N LYS A 83 1.32 11.46 -5.81
CA LYS A 83 2.63 10.93 -5.35
C LYS A 83 3.61 11.93 -4.71
N ASN A 84 3.47 13.23 -5.00
CA ASN A 84 4.34 14.30 -4.50
C ASN A 84 3.68 15.19 -3.45
N TRP A 85 2.45 14.90 -3.00
CA TRP A 85 1.74 15.74 -2.03
C TRP A 85 2.47 15.78 -0.68
N GLU A 86 2.91 14.63 -0.18
CA GLU A 86 3.63 14.55 1.09
C GLU A 86 4.95 15.33 1.06
N GLN A 87 5.75 15.14 0.00
CA GLN A 87 6.98 15.91 -0.21
C GLN A 87 6.72 17.42 -0.31
N ARG A 88 5.64 17.84 -0.98
CA ARG A 88 5.26 19.25 -1.07
C ARG A 88 4.87 19.84 0.28
N MET A 89 4.15 19.09 1.12
CA MET A 89 3.77 19.54 2.45
C MET A 89 4.98 19.65 3.38
N ILE A 90 5.88 18.65 3.36
CA ILE A 90 7.14 18.71 4.11
C ILE A 90 7.95 19.93 3.68
N GLN A 91 8.13 20.15 2.38
CA GLN A 91 8.86 21.31 1.87
C GLN A 91 8.19 22.63 2.29
N LYS A 92 6.86 22.70 2.22
CA LYS A 92 6.09 23.88 2.62
C LYS A 92 6.34 24.24 4.09
N TYR A 93 6.24 23.28 5.02
CA TYR A 93 6.48 23.55 6.44
C TYR A 93 7.93 23.95 6.72
N MET A 94 8.90 23.31 6.06
CA MET A 94 10.32 23.69 6.19
C MET A 94 10.59 25.12 5.69
N ASP A 95 9.91 25.55 4.63
CA ASP A 95 10.04 26.90 4.10
C ASP A 95 9.30 27.94 4.97
N GLU A 96 8.18 27.57 5.59
CA GLU A 96 7.48 28.39 6.60
C GLU A 96 8.36 28.60 7.85
N ASP A 97 8.97 27.54 8.39
CA ASP A 97 9.87 27.60 9.54
C ASP A 97 11.08 28.51 9.26
N LYS A 98 11.67 28.41 8.07
CA LYS A 98 12.79 29.30 7.66
C LYS A 98 12.37 30.77 7.63
N LYS A 99 11.20 31.07 7.05
CA LYS A 99 10.68 32.44 6.98
C LYS A 99 10.39 33.02 8.36
N GLU A 100 9.85 32.22 9.28
CA GLU A 100 9.67 32.64 10.67
C GLU A 100 11.02 32.92 11.34
N MET A 101 12.03 32.08 11.18
CA MET A 101 13.36 32.36 11.76
C MET A 101 14.03 33.61 11.18
N ASP A 102 13.89 33.88 9.88
CA ASP A 102 14.44 35.07 9.24
C ASP A 102 13.74 36.37 9.69
N LYS A 103 12.50 36.29 10.20
CA LYS A 103 11.75 37.44 10.72
C LYS A 103 12.26 37.94 12.07
N TYR A 104 12.93 37.08 12.84
CA TYR A 104 13.50 37.41 14.16
C TYR A 104 14.99 37.74 14.10
N LYS A 105 15.53 37.91 12.90
CA LYS A 105 16.93 38.19 12.61
C LYS A 105 17.11 39.64 12.15
#